data_AF-A0A2T1LUV1-F1
#
_entry.id   AF-A0A2T1LUV1-F1
#
_cell.length_a   1.000
_cell.length_b   1.000
_cell.length_c   1.000
_cell.angle_alpha   90.00
_cell.angle_beta   90.00
_cell.angle_gamma   90.00
#
_symmetry.space_group_name_H-M   'P 1'
#
loop_
_entity.id
_entity.type
_entity.pdbx_description
1 polymer ?
#
loop_
_entity_poly.entity_id
_entity_poly.type
_entity_poly.pdbx_seq_one_letter_code
_entity_poly.pdbx_strand_id
1 'polypeptide(L)'
;MKDQKMQSKEFHPQATAHELKSRLNNGEPALTIIDIRSPEDFRQRRILGAITMPMENLMQSSEFSFDYNRDIYVYGASEEDTATAANYLRQAGFGRVAELKGGIDAFQEIGGSVEGIATNEDAPSPDNYNVVSRLNQFAKEKAIEKSMS
;
A
#
# COMPACT_ATOMS: atom_id res chain seq x y z
N MET A 1 8.21 6.79 38.52
CA MET A 1 8.84 6.37 37.26
C MET A 1 8.40 4.94 37.00
N LYS A 2 7.24 4.76 36.34
CA LYS A 2 6.64 3.44 36.13
C LYS A 2 6.94 3.01 34.72
N ASP A 3 7.83 2.02 34.59
CA ASP A 3 7.63 0.83 33.75
C ASP A 3 6.83 1.06 32.46
N GLN A 4 7.34 1.92 31.59
CA GLN A 4 7.00 1.83 30.18
C GLN A 4 7.85 0.70 29.60
N LYS A 5 7.45 -0.52 29.99
CA LYS A 5 7.93 -1.79 29.47
C LYS A 5 7.99 -1.63 27.96
N MET A 6 9.19 -1.73 27.38
CA MET A 6 9.36 -2.08 25.98
C MET A 6 8.55 -3.35 25.76
N GLN A 7 7.30 -3.22 25.33
CA GLN A 7 6.62 -4.31 24.66
C GLN A 7 7.47 -4.52 23.41
N SER A 8 8.20 -5.63 23.36
CA SER A 8 8.60 -6.19 22.08
C SER A 8 7.35 -6.16 21.21
N LYS A 9 7.34 -5.35 20.15
CA LYS A 9 6.21 -5.24 19.23
C LYS A 9 5.95 -6.64 18.69
N GLU A 10 4.94 -7.32 19.22
CA GLU A 10 4.69 -8.71 18.88
C GLU A 10 4.30 -8.80 17.41
N PHE A 11 4.87 -9.79 16.73
CA PHE A 11 4.52 -10.10 15.35
C PHE A 11 3.45 -11.18 15.37
N HIS A 12 2.28 -10.88 14.78
CA HIS A 12 1.16 -11.80 14.72
C HIS A 12 1.03 -12.41 13.31
N PRO A 13 0.88 -13.75 13.17
CA PRO A 13 0.65 -14.42 11.88
C PRO A 13 -0.61 -13.95 11.14
N GLN A 14 -1.51 -13.30 11.85
CA GLN A 14 -2.68 -12.61 11.32
C GLN A 14 -2.64 -11.19 11.88
N ALA A 15 -2.68 -10.20 11.01
CA ALA A 15 -2.61 -8.80 11.39
C ALA A 15 -3.83 -8.05 10.86
N THR A 16 -4.32 -7.14 11.69
CA THR A 16 -5.38 -6.20 11.33
C THR A 16 -4.83 -5.04 10.50
N ALA A 17 -5.73 -4.36 9.79
CA ALA A 17 -5.43 -3.10 9.12
C ALA A 17 -4.81 -2.05 10.06
N HIS A 18 -5.29 -1.97 11.30
CA HIS A 18 -4.79 -1.03 12.31
C HIS A 18 -3.34 -1.33 12.71
N GLU A 19 -2.97 -2.60 12.85
CA GLU A 19 -1.60 -3.00 13.18
C GLU A 19 -0.64 -2.64 12.05
N LEU A 20 -1.00 -2.94 10.79
CA LEU A 20 -0.19 -2.54 9.63
C LEU A 20 -0.07 -1.01 9.54
N LYS A 21 -1.17 -0.27 9.68
CA LYS A 21 -1.17 1.20 9.62
C LYS A 21 -0.31 1.82 10.72
N SER A 22 -0.45 1.32 11.96
CA SER A 22 0.39 1.75 13.10
C SER A 22 1.86 1.49 12.79
N ARG A 23 2.19 0.35 12.20
CA ARG A 23 3.57 0.01 11.86
C ARG A 23 4.17 0.94 10.80
N LEU A 24 3.42 1.24 9.73
CA LEU A 24 3.83 2.18 8.70
C LEU A 24 4.06 3.60 9.27
N ASN A 25 3.17 4.07 10.13
CA ASN A 25 3.28 5.39 10.75
C ASN A 25 4.49 5.53 11.68
N ASN A 26 4.95 4.43 12.27
CA ASN A 26 6.11 4.42 13.16
C ASN A 26 7.46 4.42 12.41
N GLY A 27 7.45 4.39 11.07
CA GLY A 27 8.65 4.46 10.25
C GLY A 27 9.59 3.26 10.41
N GLU A 28 9.06 2.09 10.79
CA GLU A 28 9.88 0.89 10.97
C GLU A 28 10.38 0.35 9.63
N PRO A 29 11.69 0.40 9.34
CA PRO A 29 12.23 0.22 7.98
C PRO A 29 12.26 -1.22 7.47
N ALA A 30 11.65 -2.17 8.17
CA ALA A 30 11.85 -3.61 7.97
C ALA A 30 10.56 -4.39 7.75
N LEU A 31 9.66 -3.87 6.90
CA LEU A 31 8.52 -4.65 6.41
C LEU A 31 8.43 -4.65 4.88
N THR A 32 7.75 -5.65 4.34
CA THR A 32 7.34 -5.77 2.94
C THR A 32 5.84 -6.03 2.91
N ILE A 33 5.10 -5.34 2.03
CA ILE A 33 3.67 -5.61 1.78
C ILE A 33 3.56 -6.27 0.41
N ILE A 34 2.98 -7.46 0.35
CA ILE A 34 2.82 -8.25 -0.87
C ILE A 34 1.34 -8.30 -1.25
N ASP A 35 1.02 -7.78 -2.42
CA ASP A 35 -0.29 -7.92 -3.06
C ASP A 35 -0.26 -9.09 -4.03
N ILE A 36 -1.05 -10.13 -3.73
CA ILE A 36 -1.11 -11.36 -4.54
C ILE A 36 -2.28 -11.37 -5.53
N ARG A 37 -3.04 -10.29 -5.62
CA ARG A 37 -4.16 -10.17 -6.56
C ARG A 37 -3.67 -10.07 -7.99
N SER A 38 -4.61 -10.00 -8.93
CA SER A 38 -4.28 -9.88 -10.34
C SER A 38 -3.46 -8.60 -10.61
N PRO A 39 -2.61 -8.58 -11.65
CA PRO A 39 -1.92 -7.37 -12.08
C PRO A 39 -2.87 -6.21 -12.44
N GLU A 40 -4.12 -6.51 -12.82
CA GLU A 40 -5.14 -5.49 -13.04
C GLU A 40 -5.58 -4.87 -11.72
N ASP A 41 -5.96 -5.68 -10.73
CA ASP A 41 -6.39 -5.18 -9.41
C ASP A 41 -5.30 -4.34 -8.73
N PHE A 42 -4.05 -4.79 -8.82
CA PHE A 42 -2.88 -4.06 -8.30
C PHE A 42 -2.68 -2.69 -8.96
N ARG A 43 -2.92 -2.61 -10.28
CA ARG A 43 -2.84 -1.34 -11.02
C ARG A 43 -4.01 -0.42 -10.72
N GLN A 44 -5.21 -0.98 -10.57
CA GLN A 44 -6.41 -0.23 -10.23
C GLN A 44 -6.29 0.42 -8.86
N ARG A 45 -5.91 -0.37 -7.83
CA ARG A 45 -5.80 0.10 -6.45
C ARG A 45 -5.00 -0.88 -5.61
N ARG A 46 -3.97 -0.41 -4.91
CA ARG A 46 -3.11 -1.20 -3.99
C ARG A 46 -2.77 -0.41 -2.75
N ILE A 47 -2.31 -1.07 -1.69
CA ILE A 47 -1.71 -0.38 -0.54
C ILE A 47 -0.44 0.35 -1.00
N LEU A 48 -0.25 1.61 -0.57
CA LEU A 48 0.91 2.40 -0.95
C LEU A 48 2.22 1.70 -0.53
N GLY A 49 3.11 1.49 -1.50
CA GLY A 49 4.39 0.79 -1.27
C GLY A 49 4.29 -0.74 -1.28
N ALA A 50 3.11 -1.31 -1.56
CA ALA A 50 2.99 -2.75 -1.79
C ALA A 50 3.68 -3.14 -3.11
N ILE A 51 4.31 -4.32 -3.09
CA ILE A 51 4.85 -4.96 -4.30
C ILE A 51 3.83 -5.96 -4.85
N THR A 52 3.84 -6.13 -6.17
CA THR A 52 3.00 -7.13 -6.83
C THR A 52 3.70 -8.48 -6.88
N MET A 53 3.01 -9.53 -6.44
CA MET A 53 3.43 -10.91 -6.66
C MET A 53 2.17 -11.77 -6.81
N PRO A 54 1.51 -11.73 -7.99
CA PRO A 54 0.24 -12.42 -8.23
C PRO A 54 0.34 -13.89 -7.80
N MET A 55 -0.75 -14.45 -7.27
CA MET A 55 -0.76 -15.81 -6.70
C MET A 55 -0.09 -16.85 -7.62
N GLU A 56 -0.38 -16.83 -8.92
CA GLU A 56 0.23 -17.76 -9.88
C GLU A 56 1.76 -17.64 -9.93
N ASN A 57 2.28 -16.42 -9.93
CA ASN A 57 3.72 -16.15 -9.92
C ASN A 57 4.33 -16.52 -8.57
N LEU A 58 3.63 -16.22 -7.47
CA LEU A 58 4.05 -16.58 -6.12
C LEU A 58 4.26 -18.09 -6.02
N MET A 59 3.27 -18.90 -6.43
CA MET A 59 3.33 -20.36 -6.32
C MET A 59 4.40 -21.01 -7.20
N GLN A 60 4.82 -20.33 -8.28
CA GLN A 60 5.88 -20.80 -9.18
C GLN A 60 7.29 -20.36 -8.73
N SER A 61 7.39 -19.45 -7.76
CA SER A 61 8.66 -18.87 -7.33
C SER A 61 9.43 -19.84 -6.44
N SER A 62 10.59 -20.30 -6.92
CA SER A 62 11.52 -21.10 -6.11
C SER A 62 12.56 -20.24 -5.37
N GLU A 63 12.69 -18.98 -5.77
CA GLU A 63 13.62 -18.01 -5.19
C GLU A 63 12.92 -16.67 -4.97
N PHE A 64 13.31 -15.99 -3.90
CA PHE A 64 12.76 -14.70 -3.54
C PHE A 64 13.90 -13.70 -3.31
N SER A 65 13.75 -12.49 -3.83
CA SER A 65 14.75 -11.42 -3.63
C SER A 65 14.62 -10.70 -2.28
N PHE A 66 13.78 -11.23 -1.36
CA PHE A 66 13.54 -10.64 -0.04
C PHE A 66 14.46 -11.26 1.01
N ASP A 67 14.88 -10.46 1.97
CA ASP A 67 15.53 -10.96 3.18
C ASP A 67 14.52 -11.79 3.99
N TYR A 68 14.87 -13.04 4.31
CA TYR A 68 14.05 -13.98 5.08
C TYR A 68 13.67 -13.49 6.48
N ASN A 69 14.40 -12.50 7.02
CA ASN A 69 14.12 -11.89 8.33
C ASN A 69 13.16 -10.70 8.27
N ARG A 70 12.74 -10.26 7.08
CA ARG A 70 11.75 -9.17 6.95
C ARG A 70 10.37 -9.64 7.37
N ASP A 71 9.63 -8.70 7.96
CA ASP A 71 8.22 -8.91 8.23
C ASP A 71 7.44 -8.72 6.95
N ILE A 72 6.68 -9.74 6.57
CA ILE A 72 5.87 -9.74 5.37
C ILE A 72 4.42 -9.64 5.78
N TYR A 73 3.70 -8.66 5.22
CA TYR A 73 2.25 -8.60 5.24
C TYR A 73 1.75 -8.97 3.87
N VAL A 74 0.90 -9.99 3.77
CA VAL A 74 0.32 -10.44 2.51
C VAL A 74 -1.17 -10.22 2.49
N TYR A 75 -1.71 -9.80 1.35
CA TYR A 75 -3.16 -9.72 1.12
C TYR A 75 -3.54 -10.11 -0.31
N GLY A 76 -4.63 -10.87 -0.44
CA GLY A 76 -5.21 -11.31 -1.70
C GLY A 76 -6.62 -10.78 -1.93
N ALA A 77 -7.34 -11.40 -2.88
CA ALA A 77 -8.73 -11.06 -3.20
C ALA A 77 -9.71 -11.64 -2.16
N SER A 78 -9.31 -12.71 -1.48
CA SER A 78 -10.07 -13.36 -0.42
C SER A 78 -9.18 -13.70 0.79
N GLU A 79 -9.81 -14.02 1.92
CA GLU A 79 -9.08 -14.53 3.09
C GLU A 79 -8.41 -15.88 2.80
N GLU A 80 -9.02 -16.71 1.97
CA GLU A 80 -8.48 -18.03 1.57
C GLU A 80 -7.22 -17.88 0.71
N ASP A 81 -7.24 -16.99 -0.29
CA ASP A 81 -6.05 -16.69 -1.09
C ASP A 81 -4.93 -16.13 -0.20
N THR A 82 -5.30 -15.23 0.70
CA THR A 82 -4.35 -14.60 1.63
C THR A 82 -3.67 -15.65 2.52
N ALA A 83 -4.45 -16.58 3.10
CA ALA A 83 -3.95 -17.67 3.92
C ALA A 83 -3.07 -18.65 3.12
N THR A 84 -3.47 -18.96 1.90
CA THR A 84 -2.71 -19.84 0.99
C THR A 84 -1.33 -19.27 0.69
N ALA A 85 -1.27 -17.99 0.30
CA ALA A 85 -0.01 -17.31 0.03
C ALA A 85 0.87 -17.17 1.28
N ALA A 86 0.28 -16.83 2.43
CA ALA A 86 1.02 -16.73 3.69
C ALA A 86 1.67 -18.08 4.05
N ASN A 87 0.92 -19.18 3.91
CA ASN A 87 1.43 -20.52 4.18
C ASN A 87 2.53 -20.95 3.20
N TYR A 88 2.41 -20.58 1.92
CA TYR A 88 3.45 -20.84 0.94
C TYR A 88 4.76 -20.12 1.28
N LEU A 89 4.69 -18.82 1.60
CA LEU A 89 5.86 -18.03 2.01
C LEU A 89 6.52 -18.61 3.29
N ARG A 90 5.71 -19.03 4.27
CA ARG A 90 6.23 -19.70 5.48
C ARG A 90 6.97 -20.99 5.13
N GLN A 91 6.41 -21.81 4.24
CA GLN A 91 7.05 -23.05 3.76
C GLN A 91 8.34 -22.78 2.96
N ALA A 92 8.40 -21.65 2.25
CA ALA A 92 9.59 -21.19 1.55
C ALA A 92 10.68 -20.64 2.48
N GLY A 93 10.46 -20.61 3.80
CA GLY A 93 11.47 -20.25 4.80
C GLY A 93 11.33 -18.84 5.39
N PHE A 94 10.29 -18.07 5.01
CA PHE A 94 10.04 -16.77 5.64
C PHE A 94 9.48 -16.95 7.05
N GLY A 95 10.26 -16.51 8.05
CA GLY A 95 9.90 -16.71 9.47
C GLY A 95 8.81 -15.77 9.99
N ARG A 96 8.55 -14.65 9.30
CA ARG A 96 7.66 -13.58 9.76
C ARG A 96 6.68 -13.17 8.66
N VAL A 97 5.64 -13.97 8.47
CA VAL A 97 4.58 -13.71 7.48
C VAL A 97 3.22 -13.54 8.17
N ALA A 98 2.59 -12.40 7.95
CA ALA A 98 1.28 -12.02 8.48
C ALA A 98 0.25 -11.94 7.35
N GLU A 99 -0.89 -12.59 7.55
CA GLU A 99 -2.09 -12.39 6.74
C GLU A 99 -2.72 -11.04 7.13
N LEU A 100 -2.89 -10.13 6.17
CA LEU A 100 -3.61 -8.88 6.43
C LEU A 100 -5.12 -9.13 6.37
N LYS A 101 -5.77 -9.15 7.52
CA LYS A 101 -7.22 -9.37 7.65
C LYS A 101 -8.02 -8.23 7.05
N GLY A 102 -9.05 -8.58 6.28
CA GLY A 102 -9.87 -7.64 5.51
C GLY A 102 -9.16 -7.01 4.30
N GLY A 103 -7.90 -7.38 4.04
CA GLY A 103 -7.14 -6.96 2.87
C GLY A 103 -7.07 -5.43 2.69
N ILE A 104 -7.07 -5.02 1.43
CA ILE A 104 -6.99 -3.60 1.05
C ILE A 104 -8.22 -2.79 1.46
N ASP A 105 -9.41 -3.39 1.45
CA ASP A 105 -10.65 -2.68 1.74
C ASP A 105 -10.71 -2.26 3.21
N ALA A 106 -10.41 -3.17 4.15
CA ALA A 106 -10.31 -2.84 5.56
C ALA A 106 -9.17 -1.84 5.84
N PHE A 107 -8.07 -1.91 5.07
CA PHE A 107 -6.98 -0.95 5.20
C PHE A 107 -7.39 0.47 4.76
N GLN A 108 -8.12 0.59 3.65
CA GLN A 108 -8.61 1.87 3.17
C GLN A 108 -9.73 2.43 4.06
N GLU A 109 -10.64 1.59 4.55
CA GLU A 109 -11.76 2.01 5.42
C GLU A 109 -11.27 2.75 6.67
N ILE A 110 -10.13 2.34 7.22
CA ILE A 110 -9.52 2.99 8.38
C ILE A 110 -8.62 4.19 8.00
N GLY A 111 -8.67 4.65 6.74
CA GLY A 111 -7.87 5.74 6.20
C GLY A 111 -6.39 5.39 6.01
N GLY A 112 -6.09 4.14 5.65
CA GLY A 112 -4.76 3.74 5.18
C GLY A 112 -4.48 4.25 3.77
N SER A 113 -3.22 4.56 3.47
CA SER A 113 -2.81 5.08 2.16
C SER A 113 -2.84 4.01 1.07
N VAL A 114 -3.55 4.28 -0.01
CA VAL A 114 -3.63 3.44 -1.22
C VAL A 114 -3.21 4.25 -2.44
N GLU A 115 -2.79 3.56 -3.51
CA GLU A 115 -2.41 4.16 -4.79
C GLU A 115 -2.94 3.32 -5.97
N GLY A 116 -3.09 3.91 -7.15
CA GLY A 116 -3.56 3.20 -8.36
C GLY A 116 -4.35 4.12 -9.29
N ILE A 117 -4.85 3.58 -10.40
CA ILE A 117 -5.60 4.35 -11.41
C ILE A 117 -6.94 4.88 -10.84
N ALA A 118 -7.51 4.19 -9.85
CA ALA A 118 -8.78 4.59 -9.23
C ALA A 118 -8.63 5.69 -8.15
N THR A 119 -7.43 6.19 -7.84
CA THR A 119 -7.26 7.31 -6.89
C THR A 119 -7.63 8.68 -7.48
N ASN A 120 -8.44 8.72 -8.54
CA ASN A 120 -8.92 9.94 -9.20
C ASN A 120 -10.08 10.61 -8.45
N GLU A 121 -10.05 10.65 -7.12
CA GLU A 121 -10.74 11.72 -6.38
C GLU A 121 -9.80 12.91 -6.09
N ASP A 122 -8.48 12.74 -6.31
CA ASP A 122 -7.48 13.83 -6.27
C ASP A 122 -6.70 14.01 -7.59
N ALA A 123 -7.08 13.31 -8.66
CA ALA A 123 -6.51 13.62 -9.97
C ALA A 123 -7.04 14.97 -10.44
N PRO A 124 -6.16 15.92 -10.78
CA PRO A 124 -6.61 17.15 -11.40
C PRO A 124 -7.43 16.79 -12.65
N SER A 125 -8.69 17.25 -12.71
CA SER A 125 -9.64 17.05 -13.82
C SER A 125 -8.91 17.07 -15.18
N PRO A 126 -9.31 16.32 -16.22
CA PRO A 126 -8.70 16.41 -17.56
C PRO A 126 -8.52 17.86 -18.08
N ASP A 127 -9.34 18.80 -17.59
CA ASP A 127 -9.19 20.25 -17.83
C ASP A 127 -7.86 20.85 -17.34
N ASN A 128 -7.21 20.26 -16.34
CA ASN A 128 -5.95 20.71 -15.75
C ASN A 128 -4.71 20.32 -16.56
N TYR A 129 -4.83 19.45 -17.57
CA TYR A 129 -3.77 19.23 -18.57
C TYR A 129 -3.84 20.21 -19.74
N ASN A 130 -4.87 21.07 -19.79
CA ASN A 130 -4.98 22.06 -20.84
C ASN A 130 -4.11 23.29 -20.54
N VAL A 131 -2.83 23.20 -20.91
CA VAL A 131 -1.84 24.28 -20.79
C VAL A 131 -2.31 25.60 -21.41
N VAL A 132 -3.18 25.55 -22.43
CA VAL A 132 -3.73 26.74 -23.09
C VAL A 132 -4.69 27.49 -22.16
N SER A 133 -5.58 26.78 -21.46
CA SER A 133 -6.50 27.39 -20.49
C SER A 133 -5.75 28.04 -19.34
N ARG A 134 -4.70 27.39 -18.83
CA ARG A 134 -3.85 27.92 -17.75
C ARG A 134 -3.06 29.16 -18.18
N LEU A 135 -2.52 29.17 -19.39
CA LEU A 135 -1.82 30.34 -19.94
C LEU A 135 -2.75 31.53 -20.13
N ASN A 136 -3.98 31.30 -20.63
CA ASN A 136 -4.98 32.35 -20.81
C ASN A 136 -5.46 32.92 -19.47
N GLN A 137 -5.63 32.07 -18.46
CA GLN A 137 -5.98 32.51 -17.12
C GLN A 137 -4.85 33.32 -16.47
N PHE A 138 -3.61 32.84 -16.57
CA PHE A 138 -2.44 33.56 -16.04
C PHE A 138 -2.23 34.91 -16.73
N ALA A 139 -2.47 34.99 -18.05
CA ALA A 139 -2.41 36.24 -18.80
C ALA A 139 -3.50 37.25 -18.35
N LYS A 140 -4.72 36.77 -18.04
CA LYS A 140 -5.80 37.60 -17.48
C LYS A 140 -5.46 38.11 -16.09
N GLU A 141 -4.99 37.25 -15.20
CA GLU A 141 -4.63 37.61 -13.83
C GLU A 141 -3.53 38.68 -13.79
N LYS A 142 -2.48 38.53 -14.62
CA LYS A 142 -1.43 39.55 -14.77
C LYS A 142 -1.92 40.88 -15.34
N ALA A 143 -2.88 40.85 -16.26
CA ALA A 143 -3.46 42.06 -16.83
C ALA A 143 -4.30 42.82 -15.79
N ILE A 144 -5.01 42.09 -14.93
CA ILE A 144 -5.80 42.66 -13.82
C ILE A 144 -4.86 43.30 -12.79
N GLU A 145 -3.82 42.59 -12.35
CA GLU A 145 -2.84 43.10 -11.39
C GLU A 145 -2.14 44.38 -11.90
N LYS A 146 -1.79 44.43 -13.19
CA LYS A 146 -1.20 45.61 -13.83
C LYS A 146 -2.17 46.77 -13.99
N SER A 147 -3.48 46.52 -13.98
CA SER A 147 -4.50 47.59 -14.03
C SER A 147 -4.87 48.15 -12.65
N MET A 148 -4.48 47.45 -11.59
CA MET A 148 -4.74 47.78 -10.19
C MET A 148 -3.53 48.43 -9.49
N SER A 149 -2.41 48.57 -10.20
CA SER A 149 -1.20 49.28 -9.77
C SER A 149 -0.95 50.49 -10.67
#